data_AF-A0A1V2RMQ1-F1
#
_entry.id   AF-A0A1V2RMQ1-F1
#
_cell.length_a   1.000
_cell.length_b   1.000
_cell.length_c   1.000
_cell.angle_alpha   90.00
_cell.angle_beta   90.00
_cell.angle_gamma   90.00
#
_symmetry.space_group_name_H-M   'P 1'
#
loop_
_entity.id
_entity.type
_entity.pdbx_description
1 polymer ?
#
loop_
_entity_poly.entity_id
_entity_poly.type
_entity_poly.pdbx_seq_one_letter_code
_entity_poly.pdbx_strand_id
1 'polypeptide(L)' 'MTFEARHSRMRGWYVVDPVGSLVHVPGDDGRPSAAFFGTDETAARTLAAHLNSQHDIADGPA' A
#
# COMPACT_ATOMS: atom_id res chain seq x y z
N MET A 1 3.97 1.52 13.24
CA MET A 1 4.74 1.58 11.98
C MET A 1 3.70 1.54 10.85
N THR A 2 3.56 2.58 10.02
CA THR A 2 2.37 2.76 9.15
C THR A 2 2.71 2.73 7.66
N PHE A 3 1.83 2.14 6.85
CA PHE A 3 1.83 2.22 5.39
C PHE A 3 1.46 3.64 4.93
N GLU A 4 2.11 4.13 3.88
CA GLU A 4 1.94 5.50 3.37
C GLU A 4 1.67 5.51 1.86
N ALA A 5 0.66 6.26 1.43
CA ALA A 5 0.45 6.57 0.02
C ALA A 5 1.36 7.72 -0.41
N ARG A 6 2.25 7.47 -1.37
CA ARG A 6 3.19 8.44 -1.91
C ARG A 6 2.92 8.73 -3.37
N HIS A 7 3.23 9.95 -3.78
CA HIS A 7 3.12 10.39 -5.16
C HIS A 7 4.51 10.60 -5.78
N SER A 8 4.72 10.05 -6.98
CA SER A 8 5.89 10.30 -7.81
C SER A 8 5.45 10.99 -9.09
N ARG A 9 6.09 12.11 -9.42
CA ARG A 9 5.81 12.83 -10.67
C ARG A 9 6.00 11.98 -11.93
N MET A 10 6.85 10.96 -11.88
CA MET A 10 7.14 10.10 -13.04
C MET A 10 6.25 8.87 -13.13
N ARG A 11 5.69 8.41 -12.02
CA ARG A 11 5.01 7.10 -11.95
C ARG A 11 3.57 7.19 -11.44
N GLY A 12 3.20 8.26 -10.75
CA GLY A 12 1.92 8.43 -10.09
C GLY A 12 1.94 8.04 -8.61
N TRP A 13 0.76 7.72 -8.07
CA TRP A 13 0.51 7.30 -6.70
C TRP A 13 0.84 5.82 -6.50
N TYR A 14 1.44 5.53 -5.35
CA TYR A 14 1.83 4.19 -4.93
C TYR A 14 1.82 4.08 -3.41
N VAL A 15 1.83 2.86 -2.89
CA VAL A 15 1.90 2.62 -1.43
C VAL A 15 3.26 2.07 -1.04
N VAL A 16 3.82 2.61 0.04
CA VAL A 16 5.05 2.12 0.68
C VAL A 16 4.76 1.59 2.07
N ASP A 17 5.58 0.63 2.49
CA ASP A 17 5.57 0.08 3.83
C ASP A 17 6.38 0.97 4.81
N PRO A 18 6.36 0.68 6.12
CA PRO A 18 7.00 1.51 7.12
C PRO A 18 8.52 1.61 7.00
N VAL A 19 9.17 0.68 6.30
CA VAL A 19 10.62 0.73 6.01
C VAL A 19 10.93 1.45 4.69
N GLY A 20 9.90 1.95 3.99
CA GLY A 20 10.03 2.74 2.76
C GLY A 20 10.12 1.92 1.47
N SER A 21 9.84 0.62 1.54
CA SER A 21 9.76 -0.30 0.41
C SER A 21 8.39 -0.25 -0.26
N LEU A 22 8.35 -0.51 -1.56
CA LEU A 22 7.10 -0.55 -2.32
C LEU A 22 6.27 -1.76 -1.89
N VAL A 23 5.01 -1.53 -1.55
CA VAL A 23 4.08 -2.62 -1.21
C VAL A 23 3.75 -3.39 -2.47
N HIS A 24 3.71 -4.72 -2.34
CA HIS A 24 3.17 -5.60 -3.36
C HIS A 24 1.83 -6.17 -2.88
N VAL A 25 0.81 -6.02 -3.72
CA VAL A 25 -0.51 -6.61 -3.49
C VAL A 25 -0.65 -7.87 -4.34
N PRO A 26 -1.44 -8.87 -3.90
CA PRO A 26 -1.77 -10.02 -4.74
C PRO A 26 -2.47 -9.52 -6.01
N GLY A 27 -1.88 -9.80 -7.17
CA GLY A 27 -2.52 -9.56 -8.46
C GLY A 27 -3.60 -10.60 -8.73
N ASP A 28 -4.52 -10.26 -9.62
CA ASP A 28 -5.61 -11.15 -10.08
C ASP A 28 -5.06 -12.42 -10.76
N ASP A 29 -3.85 -12.32 -11.33
CA ASP A 29 -3.08 -13.40 -11.93
C ASP A 29 -2.32 -14.28 -10.91
N GLY A 30 -2.54 -14.03 -9.61
CA GLY A 30 -1.84 -14.71 -8.51
C GLY A 30 -0.38 -14.29 -8.36
N ARG A 31 0.10 -13.30 -9.11
CA ARG A 31 1.46 -12.77 -8.99
C ARG A 31 1.43 -11.49 -8.15
N PRO A 32 2.37 -11.32 -7.20
CA PRO A 32 2.48 -10.07 -6.47
C PRO A 32 2.79 -8.94 -7.45
N SER A 33 1.93 -7.91 -7.46
CA SER A 33 2.10 -6.73 -8.29
C SER A 33 2.33 -5.52 -7.41
N ALA A 34 3.13 -4.58 -7.89
CA ALA A 34 3.38 -3.32 -7.20
C ALA A 34 2.06 -2.58 -6.97
N ALA A 35 1.86 -2.04 -5.76
CA ALA A 35 0.71 -1.22 -5.38
C ALA A 35 0.77 0.17 -6.04
N PHE A 36 0.67 0.20 -7.37
CA PHE A 36 0.74 1.38 -8.21
C PHE A 36 -0.65 1.74 -8.73
N PHE A 37 -1.05 2.99 -8.53
CA PHE A 37 -2.39 3.50 -8.83
C PHE A 37 -2.39 4.61 -9.88
N GLY A 38 -1.23 4.95 -10.45
CA GLY A 38 -1.12 5.99 -11.48
C GLY A 38 -1.64 7.33 -10.96
N THR A 39 -2.67 7.92 -11.58
CA THR A 39 -3.22 9.20 -11.14
C THR A 39 -4.22 9.10 -9.98
N ASP A 40 -4.56 7.89 -9.56
CA ASP A 40 -5.65 7.65 -8.60
C ASP A 40 -5.15 7.74 -7.14
N GLU A 41 -5.16 8.96 -6.58
CA GLU A 41 -4.79 9.22 -5.19
C GLU A 41 -5.68 8.47 -4.21
N THR A 42 -6.99 8.47 -4.48
CA THR A 42 -8.00 7.89 -3.58
C THR A 42 -7.76 6.40 -3.43
N ALA A 43 -7.54 5.68 -4.54
CA ALA A 43 -7.24 4.26 -4.48
C ALA A 43 -5.97 3.95 -3.67
N ALA A 44 -4.90 4.74 -3.84
CA ALA A 44 -3.66 4.57 -3.07
C ALA A 44 -3.86 4.83 -1.57
N ARG A 45 -4.59 5.90 -1.21
CA ARG A 45 -4.91 6.21 0.19
C ARG A 45 -5.80 5.15 0.82
N THR A 46 -6.81 4.65 0.10
CA THR A 46 -7.69 3.59 0.58
C THR A 46 -6.91 2.31 0.85
N LEU A 47 -5.99 1.91 -0.04
CA LEU A 47 -5.13 0.75 0.21
C LEU A 47 -4.23 0.98 1.44
N ALA A 48 -3.57 2.13 1.54
CA ALA A 48 -2.72 2.44 2.70
C ALA A 48 -3.51 2.38 4.02
N ALA A 49 -4.72 2.95 4.06
CA ALA A 49 -5.60 2.89 5.23
C ALA A 49 -6.01 1.44 5.54
N HIS A 50 -6.40 0.66 4.53
CA HIS A 50 -6.78 -0.75 4.69
C HIS A 50 -5.64 -1.59 5.28
N LEU A 51 -4.42 -1.45 4.75
CA LEU A 51 -3.24 -2.15 5.24
C LEU A 51 -2.89 -1.76 6.67
N ASN A 52 -3.03 -0.48 7.02
CA ASN A 52 -2.83 -0.03 8.41
C ASN A 52 -3.87 -0.64 9.37
N SER A 53 -5.14 -0.74 8.96
CA SER A 53 -6.18 -1.40 9.77
C SER A 53 -5.98 -2.92 9.88
N GLN A 54 -5.40 -3.56 8.86
CA GLN A 54 -5.03 -4.97 8.90
C GLN A 54 -3.78 -5.25 9.75
N HIS A 55 -2.85 -4.30 9.83
CA HIS A 55 -1.68 -4.43 10.68
C HIS A 55 -2.06 -4.27 12.17
N ASP A 56 -3.01 -3.40 12.47
CA ASP A 56 -3.53 -3.19 13.82
C ASP A 56 -4.15 -4.47 14.42
N ILE A 57 -4.85 -5.28 13.61
CA ILE A 57 -5.41 -6.58 14.03
C ILE A 57 -4.37 -7.71 14.10
N ALA A 58 -3.22 -7.59 13.42
CA ALA A 58 -2.16 -8.59 13.45
C ALA A 58 -1.19 -8.40 14.64
N ASP A 59 -1.16 -7.20 15.22
CA ASP A 59 -0.32 -6.83 16.37
C ASP A 59 -1.12 -6.78 17.71
N GLY A 60 -2.36 -7.31 17.73
CA GLY A 60 -3.18 -7.46 18.94
C GLY A 60 -2.69 -8.59 19.86
N PRO A 61 -2.78 -8.44 21.19
CA PRO A 61 -1.93 -9.17 22.14
C PRO A 61 -2.26 -10.66 22.23
N ALA A 62 -1.20 -11.46 22.20
CA ALA A 62 -1.17 -12.86 22.65
C ALA A 62 -1.39 -12.98 24.16
#